data_AF-A0A959XJ30-F1
#
_entry.id   AF-A0A959XJ30-F1
#
_cell.length_a   1.000
_cell.length_b   1.000
_cell.length_c   1.000
_cell.angle_alpha   90.00
_cell.angle_beta   90.00
_cell.angle_gamma   90.00
#
_symmetry.space_group_name_H-M   'P 1'
#
loop_
_entity.id
_entity.type
_entity.pdbx_description
1 polymer ?
#
loop_
_entity_poly.entity_id
_entity_poly.type
_entity_poly.pdbx_seq_one_letter_code
_entity_poly.pdbx_strand_id
1 'polypeptide(L)'
;MQPRPGQSRTTEPLHVAMLPLGVPVHPGLDVAASAVVQEDAAAGGDWFDTLPVDDGALALVAGDVVGNGASALAAAGQLRSAVLLAVSEDADPGRVLTRVARYAEVVPECAGASICLAVVRPASGAFRYAVAGYPPPFVVDRTGATTPQAPTGDGRLGCTTTYVSGAGVLRDDEVLLVASDGFQLPAGRDPLPPPAGDLDAWCAQLLHRVATAPGLVDDAVLLGVRRRPPLEPLELRYPALPDTVGVVRHEVAAWLRRAGVEPIDSSAVVQAVSELASNSVEHAYPAGTDHRRTEITVTAGLTTACVVELDLRDNGRWRPPEPVAGRGRGLPMSREFVDDLRIDTGASGTRCRLRHRPFGSTSVLSERRSGRAAAAGPPFALDVSDGHVGVRGAVGPSAADELRLVLGRVSAAGTRAATVDLAAVTSLCSAAVEAISSARTGARGEAPLQIVAGAGTTADRVLTWAGIPHQVHESGREGDH
;
A
#
# COMPACT_ATOMS: atom_id res chain seq x y z
N MET A 1 -13.36 20.75 -44.59
CA MET A 1 -13.01 19.41 -44.08
C MET A 1 -12.77 19.57 -42.58
N GLN A 2 -13.80 19.34 -41.76
CA GLN A 2 -13.70 19.44 -40.30
C GLN A 2 -12.90 18.25 -39.73
N PRO A 3 -12.12 18.44 -38.66
CA PRO A 3 -11.44 17.33 -37.99
C PRO A 3 -12.45 16.49 -37.20
N ARG A 4 -12.33 15.17 -37.28
CA ARG A 4 -13.19 14.22 -36.57
C ARG A 4 -12.92 14.27 -35.05
N PRO A 5 -13.95 14.27 -34.19
CA PRO A 5 -13.77 14.03 -32.76
C PRO A 5 -13.66 12.52 -32.50
N GLY A 6 -12.82 12.11 -31.55
CA GLY A 6 -12.76 10.71 -31.11
C GLY A 6 -11.36 10.08 -31.16
N GLN A 7 -10.36 10.74 -30.58
CA GLN A 7 -9.31 10.03 -29.88
C GLN A 7 -9.45 10.41 -28.41
N SER A 8 -10.25 9.65 -27.67
CA SER A 8 -10.19 9.68 -26.21
C SER A 8 -8.77 9.24 -25.85
N ARG A 9 -7.90 10.21 -25.51
CA ARG A 9 -6.77 9.91 -24.64
C ARG A 9 -7.40 9.25 -23.43
N THR A 10 -7.14 7.97 -23.22
CA THR A 10 -7.47 7.25 -22.00
C THR A 10 -6.78 7.99 -20.86
N THR A 11 -7.48 8.96 -20.26
CA THR A 11 -7.11 9.53 -18.98
C THR A 11 -7.31 8.42 -17.97
N GLU A 12 -6.19 7.87 -17.52
CA GLU A 12 -6.17 7.02 -16.33
C GLU A 12 -6.91 7.75 -15.21
N PRO A 13 -7.81 7.08 -14.46
CA PRO A 13 -8.54 7.73 -13.38
C PRO A 13 -7.53 8.38 -12.42
N LEU A 14 -7.75 9.65 -12.06
CA LEU A 14 -6.87 10.45 -11.18
C LEU A 14 -6.51 9.73 -9.85
N HIS A 15 -7.37 8.82 -9.41
CA HIS A 15 -7.17 7.96 -8.24
C HIS A 15 -6.06 6.92 -8.43
N VAL A 16 -6.01 6.24 -9.59
CA VAL A 16 -4.95 5.28 -9.91
C VAL A 16 -3.59 5.97 -9.96
N ALA A 17 -3.54 7.22 -10.43
CA ALA A 17 -2.33 8.03 -10.47
C ALA A 17 -1.76 8.40 -9.07
N MET A 18 -2.55 8.21 -8.00
CA MET A 18 -2.11 8.48 -6.62
C MET A 18 -1.55 7.25 -5.91
N LEU A 19 -1.85 6.05 -6.42
CA LEU A 19 -1.29 4.82 -5.87
C LEU A 19 0.20 4.72 -6.25
N PRO A 20 1.04 4.13 -5.37
CA PRO A 20 2.42 3.85 -5.72
C PRO A 20 2.49 3.01 -7.00
N LEU A 21 3.45 3.34 -7.88
CA LEU A 21 3.71 2.58 -9.12
C LEU A 21 4.09 1.10 -8.85
N GLY A 22 4.52 0.80 -7.62
CA GLY A 22 4.95 -0.50 -7.17
C GLY A 22 5.28 -0.46 -5.67
N VAL A 23 5.54 -1.63 -5.08
CA VAL A 23 6.11 -1.76 -3.73
C VAL A 23 7.63 -1.89 -3.81
N PRO A 24 8.42 -1.54 -2.79
CA PRO A 24 9.86 -1.68 -2.85
C PRO A 24 10.27 -3.15 -2.80
N VAL A 25 11.28 -3.53 -3.58
CA VAL A 25 11.91 -4.86 -3.44
C VAL A 25 12.82 -4.84 -2.21
N HIS A 26 12.45 -5.61 -1.18
CA HIS A 26 13.09 -5.57 0.13
C HIS A 26 14.00 -6.79 0.38
N PRO A 27 15.22 -6.64 0.94
CA PRO A 27 16.18 -7.73 1.08
C PRO A 27 15.78 -8.84 2.07
N GLY A 28 14.85 -8.54 2.97
CA GLY A 28 14.37 -9.47 4.01
C GLY A 28 12.86 -9.62 4.12
N LEU A 29 12.08 -9.00 3.20
CA LEU A 29 10.62 -9.09 3.19
C LEU A 29 10.12 -9.30 1.76
N ASP A 30 9.15 -10.19 1.57
CA ASP A 30 8.27 -10.15 0.40
C ASP A 30 7.17 -9.13 0.71
N VAL A 31 6.86 -8.25 -0.24
CA VAL A 31 5.87 -7.17 -0.10
C VAL A 31 4.90 -7.28 -1.26
N ALA A 32 3.61 -7.14 -0.98
CA ALA A 32 2.55 -7.13 -1.97
C ALA A 32 1.59 -5.98 -1.70
N ALA A 33 1.08 -5.39 -2.78
CA ALA A 33 0.00 -4.43 -2.72
C ALA A 33 -1.03 -4.75 -3.79
N SER A 34 -2.29 -4.83 -3.38
CA SER A 34 -3.40 -5.04 -4.29
C SER A 34 -4.51 -4.04 -4.00
N ALA A 35 -5.09 -3.46 -5.04
CA ALA A 35 -6.20 -2.51 -4.91
C ALA A 35 -7.31 -2.80 -5.93
N VAL A 36 -8.56 -2.59 -5.52
CA VAL A 36 -9.72 -2.54 -6.39
C VAL A 36 -10.19 -1.09 -6.41
N VAL A 37 -10.26 -0.52 -7.62
CA VAL A 37 -10.75 0.84 -7.85
C VAL A 37 -11.96 0.77 -8.78
N GLN A 38 -13.04 1.44 -8.41
CA GLN A 38 -14.25 1.49 -9.24
C GLN A 38 -14.14 2.53 -10.35
N GLU A 39 -14.37 2.14 -11.62
CA GLU A 39 -14.20 3.04 -12.78
C GLU A 39 -15.22 4.19 -12.84
N ASP A 40 -16.42 3.98 -12.30
CA ASP A 40 -17.53 4.94 -12.35
C ASP A 40 -17.72 5.73 -11.04
N ALA A 41 -16.90 5.46 -10.02
CA ALA A 41 -16.94 6.18 -8.75
C ALA A 41 -16.16 7.49 -8.87
N ALA A 42 -16.68 8.57 -8.26
CA ALA A 42 -15.85 9.74 -8.01
C ALA A 42 -14.66 9.29 -7.17
N ALA A 43 -13.42 9.55 -7.63
CA ALA A 43 -12.15 9.11 -7.02
C ALA A 43 -12.27 8.85 -5.51
N GLY A 44 -12.07 7.60 -5.11
CA GLY A 44 -12.19 7.16 -3.74
C GLY A 44 -11.09 7.73 -2.84
N GLY A 45 -11.32 7.62 -1.54
CA GLY A 45 -10.42 8.12 -0.51
C GLY A 45 -9.29 7.16 -0.15
N ASP A 46 -9.40 5.88 -0.52
CA ASP A 46 -8.43 4.84 -0.20
C ASP A 46 -7.07 5.08 -0.88
N TRP A 47 -6.01 5.08 -0.07
CA TRP A 47 -4.62 5.19 -0.52
C TRP A 47 -3.72 4.30 0.32
N PHE A 48 -2.56 3.95 -0.22
CA PHE A 48 -1.54 3.23 0.52
C PHE A 48 -0.13 3.65 0.12
N ASP A 49 0.84 3.28 0.95
CA ASP A 49 2.25 3.35 0.62
C ASP A 49 3.08 2.36 1.42
N THR A 50 4.31 2.14 0.95
CA THR A 50 5.32 1.35 1.63
C THR A 50 6.66 2.06 1.57
N LEU A 51 7.32 2.22 2.72
CA LEU A 51 8.54 3.00 2.83
C LEU A 51 9.61 2.23 3.61
N PRO A 52 10.81 2.02 3.05
CA PRO A 52 11.94 1.54 3.82
C PRO A 52 12.30 2.57 4.90
N VAL A 53 12.47 2.11 6.14
CA VAL A 53 12.88 2.94 7.28
C VAL A 53 14.23 2.50 7.82
N ASP A 54 14.75 3.25 8.79
CA ASP A 54 16.02 2.92 9.45
C ASP A 54 16.06 1.48 9.99
N ASP A 55 17.28 0.94 10.10
CA ASP A 55 17.57 -0.44 10.49
C ASP A 55 17.02 -1.52 9.53
N GLY A 56 16.60 -1.14 8.32
CA GLY A 56 16.05 -2.08 7.33
C GLY A 56 14.67 -2.62 7.71
N ALA A 57 13.91 -1.85 8.49
CA ALA A 57 12.48 -2.08 8.65
C ALA A 57 11.71 -1.54 7.43
N LEU A 58 10.48 -2.00 7.28
CA LEU A 58 9.55 -1.52 6.27
C LEU A 58 8.28 -0.99 6.94
N ALA A 59 7.93 0.25 6.63
CA ALA A 59 6.65 0.84 6.98
C ALA A 59 5.60 0.49 5.91
N LEU A 60 4.41 0.13 6.35
CA LEU A 60 3.21 -0.08 5.55
C LEU A 60 2.17 0.91 6.05
N VAL A 61 1.62 1.71 5.15
CA VAL A 61 0.54 2.63 5.48
C VAL A 61 -0.61 2.40 4.52
N ALA A 62 -1.81 2.32 5.08
CA ALA A 62 -3.05 2.44 4.33
C ALA A 62 -3.94 3.46 5.04
N GLY A 63 -4.67 4.25 4.27
CA GLY A 63 -5.58 5.23 4.82
C GLY A 63 -6.74 5.52 3.90
N ASP A 64 -7.77 6.11 4.47
CA ASP A 64 -8.98 6.54 3.78
C ASP A 64 -9.35 7.94 4.27
N VAL A 65 -9.84 8.77 3.35
CA VAL A 65 -10.25 10.15 3.62
C VAL A 65 -11.75 10.29 3.48
N VAL A 66 -12.32 11.21 4.25
CA VAL A 66 -13.75 11.48 4.18
C VAL A 66 -14.09 12.19 2.87
N GLY A 67 -15.07 11.66 2.14
CA GLY A 67 -15.63 12.29 0.94
C GLY A 67 -15.18 11.59 -0.35
N ASN A 68 -15.31 12.28 -1.48
CA ASN A 68 -14.90 11.77 -2.78
C ASN A 68 -14.45 12.90 -3.72
N GLY A 69 -13.85 12.52 -4.85
CA GLY A 69 -13.45 13.44 -5.90
C GLY A 69 -12.19 14.25 -5.56
N ALA A 70 -12.02 15.42 -6.21
CA ALA A 70 -10.75 16.14 -6.20
C ALA A 70 -10.29 16.61 -4.81
N SER A 71 -11.22 16.97 -3.93
CA SER A 71 -10.87 17.41 -2.56
C SER A 71 -10.37 16.26 -1.70
N ALA A 72 -11.03 15.10 -1.78
CA ALA A 72 -10.59 13.88 -1.10
C ALA A 72 -9.21 13.45 -1.63
N LEU A 73 -9.02 13.49 -2.95
CA LEU A 73 -7.74 13.19 -3.57
C LEU A 73 -6.60 14.09 -3.07
N ALA A 74 -6.86 15.40 -2.95
CA ALA A 74 -5.88 16.35 -2.42
C ALA A 74 -5.55 16.06 -0.95
N ALA A 75 -6.55 15.77 -0.12
CA ALA A 75 -6.37 15.41 1.29
C ALA A 75 -5.58 14.10 1.46
N ALA A 76 -5.88 13.07 0.65
CA ALA A 76 -5.14 11.82 0.63
C ALA A 76 -3.65 12.05 0.29
N GLY A 77 -3.35 12.91 -0.70
CA GLY A 77 -1.97 13.21 -1.11
C GLY A 77 -1.21 13.98 -0.04
N GLN A 78 -1.89 14.89 0.66
CA GLN A 78 -1.36 15.63 1.81
C GLN A 78 -1.06 14.70 2.99
N LEU A 79 -2.02 13.84 3.37
CA LEU A 79 -1.84 12.86 4.45
C LEU A 79 -0.75 11.86 4.13
N ARG A 80 -0.71 11.32 2.91
CA ARG A 80 0.36 10.43 2.45
C ARG A 80 1.73 11.10 2.63
N SER A 81 1.88 12.34 2.15
CA SER A 81 3.13 13.08 2.29
C SER A 81 3.50 13.36 3.75
N ALA A 82 2.52 13.72 4.57
CA ALA A 82 2.72 13.98 6.00
C ALA A 82 3.13 12.71 6.77
N VAL A 83 2.53 11.56 6.45
CA VAL A 83 2.91 10.26 7.03
C VAL A 83 4.33 9.89 6.61
N LEU A 84 4.66 9.93 5.32
CA LEU A 84 6.00 9.57 4.83
C LEU A 84 7.10 10.42 5.48
N LEU A 85 6.86 11.72 5.64
CA LEU A 85 7.78 12.61 6.36
C LEU A 85 7.89 12.24 7.84
N ALA A 86 6.76 12.01 8.52
CA ALA A 86 6.78 11.67 9.94
C ALA A 86 7.45 10.31 10.21
N VAL A 87 7.24 9.33 9.32
CA VAL A 87 7.86 8.00 9.38
C VAL A 87 9.38 8.06 9.18
N SER A 88 9.86 8.94 8.29
CA SER A 88 11.30 9.10 8.06
C SER A 88 12.05 9.71 9.25
N GLU A 89 11.33 10.35 10.18
CA GLU A 89 11.88 10.92 11.41
C GLU A 89 11.71 10.01 12.65
N ASP A 90 10.74 9.10 12.63
CA ASP A 90 10.40 8.25 13.77
C ASP A 90 9.73 6.94 13.32
N ALA A 91 10.33 5.81 13.68
CA ALA A 91 9.81 4.49 13.32
C ALA A 91 8.71 3.98 14.27
N ASP A 92 8.27 4.76 15.26
CA ASP A 92 7.16 4.41 16.17
C ASP A 92 5.80 4.84 15.60
N PRO A 93 4.93 3.88 15.22
CA PRO A 93 3.67 4.22 14.56
C PRO A 93 2.74 5.12 15.37
N GLY A 94 2.74 4.99 16.71
CA GLY A 94 1.86 5.78 17.58
C GLY A 94 2.31 7.24 17.63
N ARG A 95 3.62 7.47 17.75
CA ARG A 95 4.19 8.83 17.67
C ARG A 95 4.04 9.44 16.29
N VAL A 96 4.15 8.64 15.22
CA VAL A 96 3.89 9.10 13.85
C VAL A 96 2.44 9.57 13.70
N LEU A 97 1.46 8.72 14.03
CA LEU A 97 0.04 9.08 13.92
C LEU A 97 -0.31 10.27 14.83
N THR A 98 0.31 10.38 15.99
CA THR A 98 0.18 11.55 16.88
C THR A 98 0.65 12.85 16.21
N ARG A 99 1.74 12.82 15.41
CA ARG A 99 2.20 14.00 14.65
C ARG A 99 1.25 14.30 13.49
N VAL A 100 0.81 13.27 12.77
CA VAL A 100 -0.13 13.41 11.64
C VAL A 100 -1.50 13.92 12.10
N ALA A 101 -1.95 13.56 13.30
CA ALA A 101 -3.17 14.10 13.89
C ALA A 101 -3.09 15.61 14.12
N ARG A 102 -1.94 16.13 14.59
CA ARG A 102 -1.73 17.58 14.71
C ARG A 102 -1.68 18.28 13.35
N TYR A 103 -1.19 17.59 12.31
CA TYR A 103 -1.27 18.11 10.95
C TYR A 103 -2.73 18.21 10.49
N ALA A 104 -3.56 17.21 10.76
CA ALA A 104 -4.99 17.24 10.43
C ALA A 104 -5.77 18.32 11.21
N GLU A 105 -5.32 18.76 12.39
CA GLU A 105 -5.92 19.89 13.11
C GLU A 105 -5.76 21.23 12.36
N VAL A 106 -4.67 21.40 11.59
CA VAL A 106 -4.41 22.63 10.82
C VAL A 106 -4.86 22.54 9.36
N VAL A 107 -5.19 21.34 8.87
CA VAL A 107 -5.70 21.08 7.53
C VAL A 107 -7.06 20.38 7.63
N PRO A 108 -8.17 21.14 7.69
CA PRO A 108 -9.51 20.60 7.95
C PRO A 108 -9.95 19.50 6.99
N GLU A 109 -9.47 19.52 5.74
CA GLU A 109 -9.77 18.51 4.72
C GLU A 109 -9.20 17.12 5.07
N CYS A 110 -8.22 17.05 5.96
CA CYS A 110 -7.62 15.82 6.46
C CYS A 110 -8.31 15.28 7.73
N ALA A 111 -9.22 16.04 8.34
CA ALA A 111 -9.94 15.62 9.54
C ALA A 111 -10.91 14.46 9.23
N GLY A 112 -11.12 13.57 10.20
CA GLY A 112 -11.98 12.40 10.05
C GLY A 112 -11.40 11.27 9.20
N ALA A 113 -10.20 11.45 8.62
CA ALA A 113 -9.51 10.40 7.90
C ALA A 113 -9.12 9.24 8.82
N SER A 114 -9.11 8.03 8.27
CA SER A 114 -8.66 6.82 8.95
C SER A 114 -7.31 6.38 8.40
N ILE A 115 -6.40 5.91 9.26
CA ILE A 115 -5.06 5.44 8.87
C ILE A 115 -4.66 4.22 9.70
N CYS A 116 -4.09 3.21 9.05
CA CYS A 116 -3.31 2.15 9.70
C CYS A 116 -1.85 2.27 9.25
N LEU A 117 -0.94 2.28 10.23
CA LEU A 117 0.50 2.29 10.01
C LEU A 117 1.12 1.11 10.74
N ALA A 118 1.83 0.25 10.03
CA ALA A 118 2.62 -0.85 10.59
C ALA A 118 4.08 -0.72 10.18
N VAL A 119 5.02 -1.03 11.08
CA VAL A 119 6.46 -1.04 10.83
C VAL A 119 7.02 -2.41 11.21
N VAL A 120 7.56 -3.13 10.22
CA VAL A 120 8.01 -4.53 10.35
C VAL A 120 9.53 -4.59 10.28
N ARG A 121 10.17 -5.22 11.28
CA ARG A 121 11.61 -5.52 11.26
C ARG A 121 11.85 -6.96 10.78
N PRO A 122 12.53 -7.19 9.65
CA PRO A 122 12.72 -8.53 9.08
C PRO A 122 13.53 -9.47 9.99
N ALA A 123 14.58 -8.94 10.62
CA ALA A 123 15.56 -9.75 11.35
C ALA A 123 14.97 -10.47 12.57
N SER A 124 14.06 -9.79 13.30
CA SER A 124 13.39 -10.35 14.49
C SER A 124 11.95 -10.79 14.21
N GLY A 125 11.37 -10.36 13.08
CA GLY A 125 9.93 -10.44 12.83
C GLY A 125 9.10 -9.51 13.71
N ALA A 126 9.71 -8.72 14.60
CA ALA A 126 8.97 -7.79 15.43
C ALA A 126 8.31 -6.72 14.54
N PHE A 127 7.01 -6.51 14.74
CA PHE A 127 6.31 -5.39 14.13
C PHE A 127 5.61 -4.55 15.20
N ARG A 128 5.50 -3.26 14.91
CA ARG A 128 4.68 -2.32 15.69
C ARG A 128 3.66 -1.73 14.76
N TYR A 129 2.51 -1.37 15.29
CA TYR A 129 1.45 -0.78 14.49
C TYR A 129 0.67 0.24 15.30
N ALA A 130 0.05 1.19 14.62
CA ALA A 130 -0.90 2.10 15.19
C ALA A 130 -2.07 2.32 14.23
N VAL A 131 -3.24 2.56 14.79
CA VAL A 131 -4.49 2.68 14.06
C VAL A 131 -5.20 3.96 14.50
N ALA A 132 -5.58 4.78 13.53
CA ALA A 132 -6.51 5.89 13.68
C ALA A 132 -7.78 5.56 12.90
N GLY A 133 -8.80 5.00 13.56
CA GLY A 133 -10.11 4.80 12.94
C GLY A 133 -10.18 3.79 11.79
N TYR A 134 -9.09 3.09 11.49
CA TYR A 134 -8.94 2.14 10.38
C TYR A 134 -9.07 0.68 10.89
N PRO A 135 -9.35 -0.32 10.03
CA PRO A 135 -9.23 -1.71 10.46
C PRO A 135 -7.82 -2.06 11.00
N PRO A 136 -7.69 -2.70 12.17
CA PRO A 136 -6.41 -3.18 12.66
C PRO A 136 -5.78 -4.20 11.71
N PRO A 137 -4.44 -4.26 11.62
CA PRO A 137 -3.78 -5.29 10.85
C PRO A 137 -4.06 -6.67 11.45
N PHE A 138 -3.88 -7.73 10.67
CA PHE A 138 -4.07 -9.09 11.13
C PHE A 138 -3.00 -10.02 10.56
N VAL A 139 -2.68 -11.06 11.30
CA VAL A 139 -1.72 -12.09 10.87
C VAL A 139 -2.48 -13.27 10.29
N VAL A 140 -1.99 -13.79 9.17
CA VAL A 140 -2.47 -15.04 8.55
C VAL A 140 -1.38 -16.08 8.70
N ASP A 141 -1.70 -17.21 9.34
CA ASP A 141 -0.76 -18.31 9.49
C ASP A 141 -0.72 -19.24 8.27
N ARG A 142 0.20 -20.22 8.28
CA ARG A 142 0.34 -21.21 7.20
C ARG A 142 -0.92 -22.05 6.93
N THR A 143 -1.86 -22.10 7.86
CA THR A 143 -3.14 -22.82 7.72
C THR A 143 -4.23 -21.92 7.18
N GLY A 144 -3.97 -20.61 7.09
CA GLY A 144 -4.94 -19.60 6.70
C GLY A 144 -5.76 -19.04 7.86
N ALA A 145 -5.45 -19.43 9.10
CA ALA A 145 -6.12 -18.89 10.27
C ALA A 145 -5.71 -17.43 10.48
N THR A 146 -6.69 -16.57 10.77
CA THR A 146 -6.48 -15.14 10.91
C THR A 146 -6.47 -14.73 12.39
N THR A 147 -5.50 -13.91 12.77
CA THR A 147 -5.39 -13.35 14.13
C THR A 147 -5.37 -11.82 14.03
N PRO A 148 -6.52 -11.15 14.23
CA PRO A 148 -6.58 -9.70 14.23
C PRO A 148 -5.79 -9.12 15.41
N GLN A 149 -5.08 -8.03 15.16
CA GLN A 149 -4.41 -7.29 16.21
C GLN A 149 -5.40 -6.41 16.96
N ALA A 150 -5.11 -6.10 18.22
CA ALA A 150 -5.98 -5.23 19.02
C ALA A 150 -5.99 -3.80 18.44
N PRO A 151 -7.11 -3.08 18.46
CA PRO A 151 -7.12 -1.65 18.19
C PRO A 151 -6.17 -0.88 19.13
N THR A 152 -5.51 0.17 18.64
CA THR A 152 -4.49 0.92 19.42
C THR A 152 -4.78 2.41 19.54
N GLY A 153 -5.91 2.89 19.02
CA GLY A 153 -6.29 4.29 19.05
C GLY A 153 -7.79 4.43 19.25
N ASP A 154 -8.16 5.53 19.89
CA ASP A 154 -9.55 5.89 20.16
C ASP A 154 -10.06 6.81 19.03
N GLY A 155 -10.27 6.21 17.86
CA GLY A 155 -10.96 6.82 16.73
C GLY A 155 -10.10 7.44 15.63
N ARG A 156 -10.77 8.20 14.75
CA ARG A 156 -10.22 8.79 13.51
C ARG A 156 -9.36 10.03 13.78
N LEU A 157 -8.59 10.46 12.78
CA LEU A 157 -7.83 11.71 12.86
C LEU A 157 -8.76 12.89 13.20
N GLY A 158 -8.36 13.72 14.16
CA GLY A 158 -9.17 14.84 14.66
C GLY A 158 -10.13 14.48 15.80
N CYS A 159 -10.41 13.19 16.08
CA CYS A 159 -11.19 12.78 17.26
C CYS A 159 -10.34 12.72 18.53
N THR A 160 -9.06 12.34 18.38
CA THR A 160 -8.06 12.28 19.45
C THR A 160 -6.74 12.87 18.96
N THR A 161 -5.94 13.37 19.90
CA THR A 161 -4.64 14.01 19.63
C THR A 161 -3.45 13.08 19.91
N THR A 162 -3.69 11.90 20.48
CA THR A 162 -2.63 10.95 20.84
C THR A 162 -2.99 9.52 20.44
N TYR A 163 -2.03 8.84 19.83
CA TYR A 163 -2.13 7.45 19.41
C TYR A 163 -1.03 6.62 20.06
N VAL A 164 -1.35 5.39 20.45
CA VAL A 164 -0.38 4.44 20.99
C VAL A 164 -0.09 3.33 19.98
N SER A 165 1.09 2.71 20.10
CA SER A 165 1.41 1.55 19.27
C SER A 165 1.08 0.25 19.97
N GLY A 166 0.52 -0.68 19.21
CA GLY A 166 0.56 -2.10 19.52
C GLY A 166 1.86 -2.73 19.01
N ALA A 167 2.06 -3.99 19.38
CA ALA A 167 3.22 -4.78 18.95
C ALA A 167 2.82 -6.24 18.72
N GLY A 168 3.54 -6.89 17.80
CA GLY A 168 3.41 -8.31 17.54
C GLY A 168 4.70 -8.87 16.96
N VAL A 169 4.69 -10.18 16.67
CA VAL A 169 5.81 -10.89 16.06
C VAL A 169 5.28 -11.67 14.87
N LEU A 170 5.90 -11.45 13.71
CA LEU A 170 5.63 -12.14 12.46
C LEU A 170 6.62 -13.30 12.28
N ARG A 171 6.12 -14.53 12.21
CA ARG A 171 6.94 -15.72 11.95
C ARG A 171 7.26 -15.85 10.46
N ASP A 172 8.17 -16.76 10.11
CA ASP A 172 8.65 -16.95 8.73
C ASP A 172 7.56 -17.48 7.79
N ASP A 173 6.58 -18.21 8.32
CA ASP A 173 5.46 -18.83 7.61
C ASP A 173 4.14 -18.04 7.73
N GLU A 174 4.22 -16.81 8.23
CA GLU A 174 3.08 -15.93 8.47
C GLU A 174 3.10 -14.71 7.54
N VAL A 175 1.92 -14.17 7.28
CA VAL A 175 1.74 -12.91 6.54
C VAL A 175 1.05 -11.90 7.42
N LEU A 176 1.61 -10.69 7.53
CA LEU A 176 0.93 -9.54 8.09
C LEU A 176 0.13 -8.85 6.98
N LEU A 177 -1.18 -8.70 7.18
CA LEU A 177 -2.07 -8.00 6.25
C LEU A 177 -2.57 -6.69 6.87
N VAL A 178 -2.52 -5.61 6.09
CA VAL A 178 -3.26 -4.36 6.32
C VAL A 178 -4.32 -4.30 5.23
N ALA A 179 -5.59 -4.18 5.62
CA ALA A 179 -6.70 -4.18 4.67
C ALA A 179 -7.69 -3.06 4.99
N SER A 180 -8.25 -2.43 3.95
CA SER A 180 -9.34 -1.47 4.14
C SER A 180 -10.64 -2.17 4.54
N ASP A 181 -11.65 -1.39 4.92
CA ASP A 181 -12.97 -1.90 5.32
C ASP A 181 -13.78 -2.47 4.14
N GLY A 182 -13.43 -2.09 2.91
CA GLY A 182 -13.86 -2.76 1.69
C GLY A 182 -13.39 -4.23 1.61
N PHE A 183 -12.33 -4.59 2.32
CA PHE A 183 -11.90 -5.98 2.47
C PHE A 183 -12.68 -6.70 3.58
N GLN A 184 -13.85 -7.24 3.23
CA GLN A 184 -14.67 -8.01 4.15
C GLN A 184 -14.45 -9.51 3.97
N LEU A 185 -13.92 -10.16 5.01
CA LEU A 185 -13.94 -11.61 5.11
C LEU A 185 -15.40 -12.10 5.20
N PRO A 186 -15.79 -13.15 4.45
CA PRO A 186 -17.13 -13.74 4.54
C PRO A 186 -17.52 -14.02 5.99
N ALA A 187 -18.78 -13.78 6.34
CA ALA A 187 -19.29 -14.04 7.68
C ALA A 187 -19.24 -15.55 7.98
N GLY A 188 -18.22 -15.96 8.74
CA GLY A 188 -17.91 -17.36 9.05
C GLY A 188 -16.41 -17.49 9.18
N ARG A 189 -15.92 -18.11 10.25
CA ARG A 189 -14.49 -18.24 10.54
C ARG A 189 -13.76 -19.22 9.60
N ASP A 190 -14.16 -19.27 8.34
CA ASP A 190 -13.47 -20.10 7.36
C ASP A 190 -12.08 -19.50 7.17
N PRO A 191 -11.03 -20.32 7.32
CA PRO A 191 -9.67 -19.85 7.12
C PRO A 191 -9.53 -19.30 5.70
N LEU A 192 -8.69 -18.27 5.57
CA LEU A 192 -8.21 -17.87 4.26
C LEU A 192 -7.47 -19.05 3.62
N PRO A 193 -7.31 -19.11 2.29
CA PRO A 193 -6.41 -20.09 1.73
C PRO A 193 -5.00 -19.82 2.27
N PRO A 194 -4.24 -20.87 2.58
CA PRO A 194 -2.86 -20.76 3.01
C PRO A 194 -2.03 -19.79 2.16
N PRO A 195 -1.19 -18.94 2.77
CA PRO A 195 -0.31 -18.01 2.08
C PRO A 195 0.89 -18.73 1.42
N ALA A 196 0.61 -19.50 0.37
CA ALA A 196 1.59 -20.30 -0.34
C ALA A 196 2.06 -19.64 -1.64
N GLY A 197 3.34 -19.84 -1.99
CA GLY A 197 3.91 -19.36 -3.25
C GLY A 197 4.19 -17.85 -3.24
N ASP A 198 3.99 -17.23 -4.41
CA ASP A 198 4.21 -15.81 -4.62
C ASP A 198 3.18 -14.96 -3.84
N LEU A 199 3.67 -13.97 -3.08
CA LEU A 199 2.82 -13.19 -2.19
C LEU A 199 1.90 -12.24 -2.95
N ASP A 200 2.39 -11.62 -4.03
CA ASP A 200 1.60 -10.71 -4.85
C ASP A 200 0.44 -11.45 -5.51
N ALA A 201 0.70 -12.59 -6.14
CA ALA A 201 -0.33 -13.44 -6.71
C ALA A 201 -1.37 -13.91 -5.68
N TRP A 202 -0.94 -14.24 -4.45
CA TRP A 202 -1.85 -14.65 -3.38
C TRP A 202 -2.73 -13.49 -2.88
N CYS A 203 -2.16 -12.29 -2.67
CA CYS A 203 -2.89 -11.08 -2.32
C CYS A 203 -3.89 -10.68 -3.42
N ALA A 204 -3.48 -10.72 -4.69
CA ALA A 204 -4.36 -10.45 -5.82
C ALA A 204 -5.54 -11.43 -5.88
N GLN A 205 -5.30 -12.72 -5.61
CA GLN A 205 -6.36 -13.73 -5.54
C GLN A 205 -7.30 -13.57 -4.35
N LEU A 206 -6.79 -13.11 -3.20
CA LEU A 206 -7.62 -12.75 -2.04
C LEU A 206 -8.55 -11.60 -2.40
N LEU A 207 -7.98 -10.54 -2.95
CA LEU A 207 -8.74 -9.35 -3.30
C LEU A 207 -9.79 -9.64 -4.38
N HIS A 208 -9.45 -10.42 -5.40
CA HIS A 208 -10.40 -10.84 -6.43
C HIS A 208 -11.58 -11.65 -5.86
N ARG A 209 -11.35 -12.50 -4.86
CA ARG A 209 -12.44 -13.25 -4.20
C ARG A 209 -13.37 -12.35 -3.39
N VAL A 210 -12.85 -11.29 -2.81
CA VAL A 210 -13.68 -10.28 -2.13
C VAL A 210 -14.44 -9.43 -3.15
N ALA A 211 -13.79 -9.01 -4.23
CA ALA A 211 -14.41 -8.21 -5.30
C ALA A 211 -15.55 -8.95 -6.01
N THR A 212 -15.40 -10.26 -6.22
CA THR A 212 -16.42 -11.09 -6.87
C THR A 212 -17.53 -11.55 -5.92
N ALA A 213 -17.41 -11.30 -4.61
CA ALA A 213 -18.46 -11.63 -3.66
C ALA A 213 -19.66 -10.68 -3.82
N PRO A 214 -20.91 -11.17 -3.72
CA PRO A 214 -22.09 -10.30 -3.78
C PRO A 214 -22.04 -9.24 -2.68
N GLY A 215 -22.05 -7.96 -3.07
CA GLY A 215 -22.20 -6.84 -2.13
C GLY A 215 -20.93 -6.06 -1.79
N LEU A 216 -19.83 -6.17 -2.54
CA LEU A 216 -18.77 -5.17 -2.45
C LEU A 216 -19.35 -3.79 -2.85
N VAL A 217 -19.30 -2.84 -1.91
CA VAL A 217 -19.88 -1.50 -2.09
C VAL A 217 -18.80 -0.46 -2.38
N ASP A 218 -17.57 -0.68 -1.92
CA ASP A 218 -16.52 0.34 -1.87
C ASP A 218 -15.19 -0.13 -2.47
N ASP A 219 -14.24 0.79 -2.60
CA ASP A 219 -12.85 0.49 -2.96
C ASP A 219 -12.22 -0.43 -1.90
N ALA A 220 -11.22 -1.21 -2.31
CA ALA A 220 -10.56 -2.14 -1.40
C ALA A 220 -9.04 -2.11 -1.58
N VAL A 221 -8.32 -1.92 -0.49
CA VAL A 221 -6.85 -1.97 -0.44
C VAL A 221 -6.41 -3.15 0.41
N LEU A 222 -5.38 -3.86 -0.06
CA LEU A 222 -4.74 -4.96 0.64
C LEU A 222 -3.22 -4.84 0.52
N LEU A 223 -2.54 -4.63 1.65
CA LEU A 223 -1.08 -4.72 1.76
C LEU A 223 -0.70 -5.99 2.48
N GLY A 224 0.29 -6.71 1.96
CA GLY A 224 0.81 -7.92 2.56
C GLY A 224 2.32 -7.89 2.73
N VAL A 225 2.80 -8.38 3.87
CA VAL A 225 4.22 -8.59 4.13
C VAL A 225 4.47 -9.96 4.72
N ARG A 226 5.45 -10.65 4.14
CA ARG A 226 5.96 -11.94 4.60
C ARG A 226 7.46 -11.86 4.80
N ARG A 227 7.99 -12.51 5.83
CA ARG A 227 9.45 -12.61 6.02
C ARG A 227 10.03 -13.56 4.99
N ARG A 228 11.19 -13.20 4.45
CA ARG A 228 11.96 -14.05 3.56
C ARG A 228 13.38 -14.20 4.08
N PRO A 229 14.08 -15.30 3.75
CA PRO A 229 15.49 -15.44 4.04
C PRO A 229 16.29 -14.28 3.43
N PRO A 230 17.38 -13.83 4.11
CA PRO A 230 18.26 -12.80 3.57
C PRO A 230 18.76 -13.16 2.17
N LEU A 231 18.74 -12.19 1.26
CA LEU A 231 19.33 -12.34 -0.06
C LEU A 231 20.86 -12.26 0.03
N GLU A 232 21.55 -13.36 -0.27
CA GLU A 232 23.00 -13.37 -0.38
C GLU A 232 23.47 -12.42 -1.52
N PRO A 233 24.47 -11.56 -1.26
CA PRO A 233 25.10 -10.74 -2.30
C PRO A 233 25.67 -11.60 -3.43
N LEU A 234 25.66 -11.04 -4.64
CA LEU A 234 26.36 -11.61 -5.79
C LEU A 234 27.82 -11.21 -5.72
N GLU A 235 28.73 -12.16 -5.90
CA GLU A 235 30.15 -11.91 -6.12
C GLU A 235 30.66 -12.78 -7.27
N LEU A 236 31.18 -12.13 -8.32
CA LEU A 236 31.73 -12.77 -9.50
C LEU A 236 33.16 -12.30 -9.73
N ARG A 237 34.03 -13.23 -10.12
CA ARG A 237 35.43 -12.94 -10.49
C ARG A 237 35.80 -13.76 -11.71
N TYR A 238 36.08 -13.08 -12.81
CA TYR A 238 36.42 -13.71 -14.08
C TYR A 238 37.52 -12.95 -14.81
N PRO A 239 38.32 -13.62 -15.66
CA PRO A 239 39.17 -12.92 -16.60
C PRO A 239 38.35 -12.06 -17.59
N ALA A 240 38.94 -10.96 -18.09
CA ALA A 240 38.24 -10.05 -19.01
C ALA A 240 38.20 -10.60 -20.45
N LEU A 241 37.43 -11.67 -20.66
CA LEU A 241 37.26 -12.36 -21.95
C LEU A 241 35.89 -12.03 -22.59
N PRO A 242 35.74 -12.09 -23.93
CA PRO A 242 34.46 -11.85 -24.59
C PRO A 242 33.30 -12.70 -24.04
N ASP A 243 33.54 -13.97 -23.73
CA ASP A 243 32.53 -14.87 -23.17
C ASP A 243 32.07 -14.46 -21.76
N THR A 244 32.90 -13.72 -21.00
CA THR A 244 32.59 -13.25 -19.64
C THR A 244 31.37 -12.31 -19.62
N VAL A 245 31.15 -11.53 -20.68
CA VAL A 245 30.00 -10.61 -20.77
C VAL A 245 28.67 -11.38 -20.67
N GLY A 246 28.58 -12.51 -21.38
CA GLY A 246 27.39 -13.37 -21.35
C GLY A 246 27.15 -14.00 -19.98
N VAL A 247 28.23 -14.42 -19.31
CA VAL A 247 28.19 -15.00 -17.96
C VAL A 247 27.72 -13.96 -16.94
N VAL A 248 28.37 -12.79 -16.89
CA VAL A 248 28.00 -11.69 -15.96
C VAL A 248 26.52 -11.32 -16.14
N ARG A 249 26.07 -11.17 -17.40
CA ARG A 249 24.68 -10.87 -17.71
C ARG A 249 23.71 -11.93 -17.15
N HIS A 250 24.03 -13.21 -17.34
CA HIS A 250 23.19 -14.31 -16.87
C HIS A 250 23.12 -14.39 -15.34
N GLU A 251 24.27 -14.29 -14.67
CA GLU A 251 24.38 -14.36 -13.21
C GLU A 251 23.68 -13.17 -12.52
N VAL A 252 23.86 -11.95 -13.04
CA VAL A 252 23.16 -10.76 -12.53
C VAL A 252 21.65 -10.89 -12.73
N ALA A 253 21.19 -11.34 -13.90
CA ALA A 253 19.77 -11.58 -14.15
C ALA A 253 19.18 -12.65 -13.21
N ALA A 254 19.94 -13.73 -12.95
CA ALA A 254 19.53 -14.78 -12.01
C ALA A 254 19.46 -14.26 -10.56
N TRP A 255 20.42 -13.43 -10.15
CA TRP A 255 20.41 -12.79 -8.83
C TRP A 255 19.22 -11.82 -8.67
N LEU A 256 18.95 -10.97 -9.67
CA LEU A 256 17.81 -10.04 -9.67
C LEU A 256 16.46 -10.77 -9.58
N ARG A 257 16.30 -11.90 -10.30
CA ARG A 257 15.10 -12.74 -10.18
C ARG A 257 14.94 -13.31 -8.78
N ARG A 258 16.02 -13.79 -8.15
CA ARG A 258 15.98 -14.25 -6.75
C ARG A 258 15.65 -13.12 -5.79
N ALA A 259 16.10 -11.90 -6.08
CA ALA A 259 15.77 -10.72 -5.29
C ALA A 259 14.29 -10.32 -5.39
N GLY A 260 13.55 -10.78 -6.40
CA GLY A 260 12.16 -10.38 -6.65
C GLY A 260 12.03 -9.09 -7.45
N VAL A 261 13.05 -8.74 -8.26
CA VAL A 261 13.02 -7.56 -9.13
C VAL A 261 12.21 -7.88 -10.39
N GLU A 262 11.28 -6.99 -10.74
CA GLU A 262 10.42 -7.13 -11.92
C GLU A 262 11.22 -7.08 -13.25
N PRO A 263 10.70 -7.68 -14.34
CA PRO A 263 11.41 -7.78 -15.61
C PRO A 263 11.85 -6.44 -16.20
N ILE A 264 11.10 -5.36 -15.98
CA ILE A 264 11.42 -4.03 -16.53
C ILE A 264 12.69 -3.46 -15.89
N ASP A 265 12.76 -3.45 -14.56
CA ASP A 265 13.93 -3.03 -13.79
C ASP A 265 15.09 -3.99 -13.95
N SER A 266 14.80 -5.30 -13.98
CA SER A 266 15.82 -6.31 -14.23
C SER A 266 16.47 -6.10 -15.59
N SER A 267 15.71 -5.76 -16.62
CA SER A 267 16.25 -5.52 -17.96
C SER A 267 17.13 -4.26 -18.00
N ALA A 268 16.75 -3.20 -17.30
CA ALA A 268 17.54 -1.98 -17.19
C ALA A 268 18.93 -2.24 -16.56
N VAL A 269 18.95 -2.92 -15.40
CA VAL A 269 20.20 -3.24 -14.69
C VAL A 269 21.06 -4.22 -15.50
N VAL A 270 20.44 -5.24 -16.11
CA VAL A 270 21.14 -6.25 -16.91
C VAL A 270 21.75 -5.66 -18.18
N GLN A 271 21.03 -4.74 -18.84
CA GLN A 271 21.56 -4.01 -19.99
C GLN A 271 22.78 -3.17 -19.58
N ALA A 272 22.65 -2.40 -18.50
CA ALA A 272 23.73 -1.55 -18.01
C ALA A 272 24.99 -2.37 -17.65
N VAL A 273 24.86 -3.46 -16.88
CA VAL A 273 26.02 -4.30 -16.54
C VAL A 273 26.63 -4.98 -17.76
N SER A 274 25.81 -5.34 -18.77
CA SER A 274 26.31 -5.91 -20.02
C SER A 274 27.17 -4.91 -20.78
N GLU A 275 26.76 -3.64 -20.87
CA GLU A 275 27.54 -2.57 -21.49
C GLU A 275 28.85 -2.30 -20.71
N LEU A 276 28.79 -2.28 -19.38
CA LEU A 276 29.99 -2.08 -18.54
C LEU A 276 31.00 -3.22 -18.70
N ALA A 277 30.53 -4.47 -18.71
CA ALA A 277 31.37 -5.64 -18.92
C ALA A 277 31.97 -5.63 -20.33
N SER A 278 31.19 -5.27 -21.36
CA SER A 278 31.68 -5.15 -22.75
C SER A 278 32.79 -4.11 -22.86
N ASN A 279 32.61 -2.93 -22.24
CA ASN A 279 33.64 -1.89 -22.21
C ASN A 279 34.91 -2.35 -21.48
N SER A 280 34.77 -3.13 -20.41
CA SER A 280 35.91 -3.71 -19.70
C SER A 280 36.72 -4.66 -20.58
N VAL A 281 36.04 -5.47 -21.39
CA VAL A 281 36.70 -6.41 -22.31
C VAL A 281 37.32 -5.70 -23.51
N GLU A 282 36.60 -4.76 -24.13
CA GLU A 282 36.99 -4.15 -25.40
C GLU A 282 37.90 -2.93 -25.27
N HIS A 283 37.81 -2.18 -24.17
CA HIS A 283 38.40 -0.83 -24.07
C HIS A 283 39.32 -0.62 -22.88
N ALA A 284 39.38 -1.55 -21.92
CA ALA A 284 40.21 -1.38 -20.74
C ALA A 284 41.69 -1.76 -20.94
N TYR A 285 41.98 -2.65 -21.89
CA TYR A 285 43.31 -3.25 -22.03
C TYR A 285 43.97 -2.89 -23.38
N PRO A 286 45.31 -2.71 -23.42
CA PRO A 286 46.03 -2.55 -24.67
C PRO A 286 45.88 -3.75 -25.61
N ALA A 287 45.93 -3.51 -26.92
CA ALA A 287 45.95 -4.57 -27.92
C ALA A 287 47.12 -5.54 -27.67
N GLY A 288 46.85 -6.86 -27.70
CA GLY A 288 47.85 -7.90 -27.45
C GLY A 288 48.01 -8.30 -25.97
N THR A 289 47.21 -7.75 -25.06
CA THR A 289 47.17 -8.19 -23.65
C THR A 289 46.70 -9.64 -23.55
N ASP A 290 47.36 -10.45 -22.72
CA ASP A 290 46.85 -11.77 -22.33
C ASP A 290 45.69 -11.59 -21.35
N HIS A 291 44.45 -11.61 -21.87
CA HIS A 291 43.22 -11.44 -21.10
C HIS A 291 43.00 -12.54 -20.04
N ARG A 292 43.80 -13.60 -19.99
CA ARG A 292 43.76 -14.57 -18.88
C ARG A 292 44.41 -14.05 -17.60
N ARG A 293 45.19 -12.96 -17.70
CA ARG A 293 45.84 -12.29 -16.56
C ARG A 293 45.12 -11.03 -16.11
N THR A 294 44.04 -10.67 -16.80
CA THR A 294 43.16 -9.57 -16.40
C THR A 294 42.08 -10.09 -15.47
N GLU A 295 41.43 -9.20 -14.75
CA GLU A 295 40.35 -9.56 -13.83
C GLU A 295 39.22 -8.56 -13.96
N ILE A 296 37.99 -9.07 -14.04
CA ILE A 296 36.75 -8.36 -13.84
C ILE A 296 36.12 -8.93 -12.58
N THR A 297 35.85 -8.07 -11.60
CA THR A 297 35.06 -8.39 -10.40
C THR A 297 33.71 -7.70 -10.50
N VAL A 298 32.63 -8.42 -10.24
CA VAL A 298 31.28 -7.84 -10.15
C VAL A 298 30.69 -8.22 -8.80
N THR A 299 30.27 -7.23 -8.03
CA THR A 299 29.50 -7.44 -6.80
C THR A 299 28.15 -6.78 -6.91
N ALA A 300 27.08 -7.44 -6.49
CA ALA A 300 25.75 -6.83 -6.42
C ALA A 300 25.07 -7.15 -5.08
N GLY A 301 24.40 -6.16 -4.51
CA GLY A 301 23.66 -6.27 -3.26
C GLY A 301 22.37 -5.47 -3.29
N LEU A 302 21.42 -5.86 -2.44
CA LEU A 302 20.19 -5.10 -2.20
C LEU A 302 20.29 -4.47 -0.80
N THR A 303 20.32 -3.15 -0.76
CA THR A 303 20.48 -2.39 0.49
C THR A 303 19.20 -2.40 1.33
N THR A 304 19.31 -2.04 2.61
CA THR A 304 18.15 -1.85 3.51
C THR A 304 17.24 -0.70 3.08
N ALA A 305 17.72 0.22 2.24
CA ALA A 305 16.93 1.27 1.60
C ALA A 305 16.23 0.80 0.31
N CYS A 306 16.21 -0.52 0.04
CA CYS A 306 15.63 -1.14 -1.14
C CYS A 306 16.24 -0.63 -2.46
N VAL A 307 17.55 -0.39 -2.47
CA VAL A 307 18.31 0.00 -3.67
C VAL A 307 19.27 -1.12 -4.04
N VAL A 308 19.23 -1.54 -5.31
CA VAL A 308 20.24 -2.41 -5.91
C VAL A 308 21.50 -1.60 -6.11
N GLU A 309 22.59 -2.03 -5.47
CA GLU A 309 23.92 -1.48 -5.69
C GLU A 309 24.81 -2.53 -6.35
N LEU A 310 25.37 -2.16 -7.50
CA LEU A 310 26.27 -3.01 -8.28
C LEU A 310 27.61 -2.30 -8.48
N ASP A 311 28.69 -3.02 -8.22
CA ASP A 311 30.07 -2.57 -8.38
C ASP A 311 30.76 -3.49 -9.39
N LEU A 312 31.21 -2.93 -10.52
CA LEU A 312 32.06 -3.62 -11.47
C LEU A 312 33.45 -3.01 -11.43
N ARG A 313 34.47 -3.84 -11.23
CA ARG A 313 35.88 -3.43 -11.24
C ARG A 313 36.64 -4.22 -12.27
N ASP A 314 37.53 -3.54 -12.96
CA ASP A 314 38.55 -4.17 -13.77
C ASP A 314 39.93 -3.53 -13.52
N ASN A 315 41.00 -4.27 -13.78
CA ASN A 315 42.36 -3.79 -13.57
C ASN A 315 42.95 -3.04 -14.78
N GLY A 316 42.14 -2.75 -15.80
CA GLY A 316 42.47 -1.97 -16.99
C GLY A 316 42.03 -0.52 -16.90
N ARG A 317 42.45 0.30 -17.87
CA ARG A 317 42.12 1.72 -17.94
C ARG A 317 41.28 1.98 -19.18
N TRP A 318 40.00 2.29 -18.98
CA TRP A 318 39.08 2.53 -20.10
C TRP A 318 39.55 3.72 -20.92
N ARG A 319 39.65 3.51 -22.23
CA ARG A 319 39.94 4.57 -23.19
C ARG A 319 38.62 5.26 -23.57
N PRO A 320 38.61 6.59 -23.77
CA PRO A 320 37.44 7.26 -24.33
C PRO A 320 37.09 6.61 -25.67
N PRO A 321 35.81 6.29 -25.92
CA PRO A 321 35.42 5.70 -27.20
C PRO A 321 35.72 6.69 -28.34
N GLU A 322 36.35 6.20 -29.42
CA GLU A 322 36.45 6.98 -30.65
C GLU A 322 35.03 7.15 -31.24
N PRO A 323 34.62 8.37 -31.64
CA PRO A 323 33.28 8.60 -32.14
C PRO A 323 33.12 7.98 -33.54
N VAL A 324 32.70 6.72 -33.59
CA VAL A 324 32.33 6.01 -34.83
C VAL A 324 30.81 6.04 -34.96
N ALA A 325 30.30 6.43 -36.13
CA ALA A 325 28.86 6.50 -36.40
C ALA A 325 28.17 5.15 -36.13
N GLY A 326 27.33 5.10 -35.10
CA GLY A 326 26.54 3.92 -34.71
C GLY A 326 27.07 3.10 -33.52
N ARG A 327 28.30 3.35 -33.03
CA ARG A 327 28.84 2.75 -31.79
C ARG A 327 28.89 3.79 -30.65
N GLY A 328 28.83 3.34 -29.39
CA GLY A 328 28.95 4.22 -28.21
C GLY A 328 27.65 4.80 -27.64
N ARG A 329 26.47 4.31 -28.07
CA ARG A 329 25.17 4.71 -27.47
C ARG A 329 24.79 3.93 -26.22
N GLY A 330 25.44 2.79 -25.95
CA GLY A 330 25.09 1.89 -24.84
C GLY A 330 25.23 2.51 -23.46
N LEU A 331 26.34 3.20 -23.18
CA LEU A 331 26.54 3.90 -21.90
C LEU A 331 25.60 5.11 -21.71
N PRO A 332 25.41 6.00 -22.70
CA PRO A 332 24.36 7.03 -22.63
C PRO A 332 22.98 6.45 -22.35
N MET A 333 22.56 5.40 -23.06
CA MET A 333 21.26 4.76 -22.83
C MET A 333 21.18 4.12 -21.43
N SER A 334 22.25 3.47 -20.98
CA SER A 334 22.28 2.85 -19.65
C SER A 334 22.09 3.88 -18.53
N ARG A 335 22.62 5.10 -18.68
CA ARG A 335 22.42 6.21 -17.73
C ARG A 335 21.00 6.74 -17.68
N GLU A 336 20.21 6.54 -18.73
CA GLU A 336 18.80 6.95 -18.76
C GLU A 336 17.89 5.90 -18.10
N PHE A 337 18.32 4.64 -18.05
CA PHE A 337 17.51 3.52 -17.53
C PHE A 337 17.77 3.19 -16.06
N VAL A 338 18.85 3.68 -15.46
CA VAL A 338 19.19 3.46 -14.04
C VAL A 338 19.35 4.77 -13.31
N ASP A 339 19.08 4.79 -12.00
CA ASP A 339 19.05 6.02 -11.21
C ASP A 339 20.40 6.74 -11.11
N ASP A 340 21.50 6.00 -10.93
CA ASP A 340 22.85 6.56 -10.87
C ASP A 340 23.85 5.56 -11.44
N LEU A 341 24.69 6.03 -12.37
CA LEU A 341 25.79 5.26 -12.93
C LEU A 341 27.07 6.11 -12.98
N ARG A 342 28.04 5.74 -12.15
CA ARG A 342 29.33 6.41 -12.03
C ARG A 342 30.45 5.51 -12.53
N ILE A 343 31.39 6.10 -13.27
CA ILE A 343 32.54 5.41 -13.83
C ILE A 343 33.77 6.21 -13.42
N ASP A 344 34.62 5.58 -12.61
CA ASP A 344 35.85 6.16 -12.10
C ASP A 344 37.04 5.39 -12.70
N THR A 345 37.82 6.05 -13.54
CA THR A 345 38.99 5.44 -14.21
C THR A 345 40.27 6.02 -13.65
N GLY A 346 41.13 5.16 -13.09
CA GLY A 346 42.37 5.54 -12.42
C GLY A 346 43.59 4.74 -12.89
N ALA A 347 44.72 4.92 -12.19
CA ALA A 347 45.95 4.20 -12.47
C ALA A 347 45.89 2.71 -12.08
N SER A 348 44.99 2.35 -11.16
CA SER A 348 44.81 0.99 -10.63
C SER A 348 43.70 0.18 -11.31
N GLY A 349 42.98 0.77 -12.28
CA GLY A 349 41.83 0.15 -12.91
C GLY A 349 40.68 1.11 -13.19
N THR A 350 39.57 0.57 -13.69
CA THR A 350 38.28 1.25 -13.76
C THR A 350 37.31 0.63 -12.76
N ARG A 351 36.53 1.47 -12.08
CA ARG A 351 35.44 1.07 -11.19
C ARG A 351 34.15 1.72 -11.66
N CYS A 352 33.13 0.90 -11.89
CA CYS A 352 31.79 1.32 -12.25
C CYS A 352 30.86 1.02 -11.09
N ARG A 353 30.07 2.01 -10.68
CA ARG A 353 29.07 1.90 -9.62
C ARG A 353 27.71 2.23 -10.20
N LEU A 354 26.78 1.30 -10.07
CA LEU A 354 25.40 1.42 -10.50
C LEU A 354 24.50 1.35 -9.28
N ARG A 355 23.53 2.26 -9.22
CA ARG A 355 22.46 2.24 -8.23
C ARG A 355 21.13 2.31 -8.96
N HIS A 356 20.19 1.45 -8.57
CA HIS A 356 18.85 1.41 -9.13
C HIS A 356 17.85 1.03 -8.04
N ARG A 357 16.75 1.75 -7.90
CA ARG A 357 15.65 1.45 -6.98
C ARG A 357 14.60 0.66 -7.74
N PRO A 358 14.58 -0.68 -7.62
CA PRO A 358 13.57 -1.48 -8.28
C PRO A 358 12.21 -1.35 -7.58
N PHE A 359 11.16 -1.56 -8.36
CA PHE A 359 9.82 -1.75 -7.86
C PHE A 359 9.38 -3.20 -8.07
N GLY A 360 8.69 -3.75 -7.09
CA GLY A 360 7.85 -4.93 -7.21
C GLY A 360 6.49 -4.56 -7.77
N SER A 361 5.75 -5.58 -8.22
CA SER A 361 4.40 -5.39 -8.77
C SER A 361 3.41 -4.85 -7.74
N THR A 362 2.51 -3.99 -8.22
CA THR A 362 1.25 -3.65 -7.55
C THR A 362 0.12 -4.14 -8.43
N SER A 363 -0.77 -4.96 -7.88
CA SER A 363 -1.94 -5.47 -8.59
C SER A 363 -3.13 -4.52 -8.44
N VAL A 364 -3.42 -3.71 -9.45
CA VAL A 364 -4.62 -2.84 -9.47
C VAL A 364 -5.69 -3.45 -10.37
N LEU A 365 -6.83 -3.80 -9.79
CA LEU A 365 -8.03 -4.25 -10.49
C LEU A 365 -8.95 -3.04 -10.71
N SER A 366 -9.19 -2.71 -11.98
CA SER A 366 -10.15 -1.70 -12.39
C SER A 366 -11.44 -2.40 -12.79
N GLU A 367 -12.51 -2.24 -12.01
CA GLU A 367 -13.81 -2.83 -12.32
C GLU A 367 -14.80 -1.77 -12.80
N ARG A 368 -15.34 -1.97 -14.01
CA ARG A 368 -16.60 -1.31 -14.42
C ARG A 368 -17.75 -1.96 -13.68
N ARG A 369 -18.76 -1.16 -13.32
CA ARG A 369 -20.10 -1.67 -12.99
C ARG A 369 -20.69 -2.35 -14.24
N SER A 370 -20.24 -3.55 -14.57
CA SER A 370 -20.95 -4.38 -15.53
C SER A 370 -22.30 -4.70 -14.87
N GLY A 371 -23.39 -4.43 -15.59
CA GLY A 371 -24.78 -4.49 -15.11
C GLY A 371 -25.30 -5.85 -14.64
N ARG A 372 -24.42 -6.74 -14.15
CA ARG A 372 -24.82 -7.75 -13.19
C ARG A 372 -25.24 -6.99 -11.95
N ALA A 373 -26.54 -6.87 -11.73
CA ALA A 373 -27.07 -6.56 -10.42
C ALA A 373 -26.41 -7.55 -9.45
N ALA A 374 -25.33 -7.13 -8.77
CA ALA A 374 -25.01 -7.63 -7.45
C ALA A 374 -26.37 -7.69 -6.75
N ALA A 375 -26.72 -8.83 -6.16
CA ALA A 375 -27.96 -8.95 -5.41
C ALA A 375 -27.96 -7.78 -4.42
N ALA A 376 -28.63 -6.70 -4.81
CA ALA A 376 -28.47 -5.43 -4.16
C ALA A 376 -29.09 -5.70 -2.80
N GLY A 377 -28.29 -5.55 -1.75
CA GLY A 377 -28.85 -5.44 -0.42
C GLY A 377 -30.01 -4.43 -0.45
N PRO A 378 -30.90 -4.46 0.55
CA PRO A 378 -32.03 -3.53 0.60
C PRO A 378 -31.54 -2.11 0.27
N PRO A 379 -32.25 -1.37 -0.60
CA PRO A 379 -31.83 -0.03 -0.98
C PRO A 379 -31.68 0.83 0.28
N PHE A 380 -30.79 1.81 0.21
CA PHE A 380 -30.65 2.78 1.28
C PHE A 380 -32.02 3.38 1.62
N ALA A 381 -32.40 3.29 2.89
CA ALA A 381 -33.64 3.83 3.39
C ALA A 381 -33.45 4.37 4.81
N LEU A 382 -34.08 5.50 5.08
CA LEU A 382 -34.16 6.12 6.39
C LEU A 382 -35.58 6.02 6.91
N ASP A 383 -35.74 5.45 8.10
CA ASP A 383 -36.98 5.35 8.85
C ASP A 383 -36.92 6.37 9.99
N VAL A 384 -37.57 7.52 9.79
CA VAL A 384 -37.45 8.66 10.71
C VAL A 384 -38.72 8.79 11.54
N SER A 385 -38.57 8.67 12.85
CA SER A 385 -39.61 8.93 13.85
C SER A 385 -39.09 9.90 14.91
N ASP A 386 -39.96 10.34 15.82
CA ASP A 386 -39.63 11.43 16.76
C ASP A 386 -38.48 11.03 17.69
N GLY A 387 -37.27 11.54 17.41
CA GLY A 387 -36.04 11.19 18.13
C GLY A 387 -35.43 9.83 17.77
N HIS A 388 -35.86 9.17 16.68
CA HIS A 388 -35.27 7.90 16.23
C HIS A 388 -35.07 7.87 14.71
N VAL A 389 -33.90 7.41 14.29
CA VAL A 389 -33.49 7.28 12.88
C VAL A 389 -33.01 5.85 12.65
N GLY A 390 -33.86 5.03 12.02
CA GLY A 390 -33.49 3.71 11.54
C GLY A 390 -32.84 3.81 10.17
N VAL A 391 -31.68 3.19 9.99
CA VAL A 391 -30.93 3.17 8.73
C VAL A 391 -30.87 1.74 8.21
N ARG A 392 -31.27 1.54 6.95
CA ARG A 392 -31.25 0.22 6.30
C ARG A 392 -30.48 0.30 4.99
N GLY A 393 -29.79 -0.80 4.64
CA GLY A 393 -29.10 -0.93 3.36
C GLY A 393 -27.67 -0.40 3.34
N ALA A 394 -27.11 -0.22 2.15
CA ALA A 394 -25.74 0.27 1.94
C ALA A 394 -25.71 1.80 1.99
N VAL A 395 -24.90 2.37 2.90
CA VAL A 395 -24.73 3.82 3.06
C VAL A 395 -23.46 4.25 2.33
N GLY A 396 -23.59 4.54 1.03
CA GLY A 396 -22.53 5.15 0.23
C GLY A 396 -22.46 6.68 0.40
N PRO A 397 -21.57 7.39 -0.35
CA PRO A 397 -21.32 8.82 -0.15
C PRO A 397 -22.57 9.71 -0.24
N SER A 398 -23.43 9.53 -1.25
CA SER A 398 -24.65 10.33 -1.38
C SER A 398 -25.67 10.04 -0.27
N ALA A 399 -25.76 8.79 0.18
CA ALA A 399 -26.60 8.39 1.29
C ALA A 399 -26.10 8.95 2.63
N ALA A 400 -24.78 9.11 2.78
CA ALA A 400 -24.17 9.73 3.95
C ALA A 400 -24.54 11.22 4.07
N ASP A 401 -24.63 11.95 2.97
CA ASP A 401 -25.08 13.35 2.97
C ASP A 401 -26.55 13.47 3.40
N GLU A 402 -27.40 12.57 2.92
CA GLU A 402 -28.81 12.50 3.35
C GLU A 402 -28.91 12.17 4.84
N LEU A 403 -28.15 11.18 5.32
CA LEU A 403 -28.07 10.82 6.73
C LEU A 403 -27.63 12.02 7.59
N ARG A 404 -26.60 12.77 7.18
CA ARG A 404 -26.13 13.96 7.89
C ARG A 404 -27.23 15.01 8.05
N LEU A 405 -27.98 15.28 6.99
CA LEU A 405 -29.10 16.22 7.01
C LEU A 405 -30.22 15.76 7.95
N VAL A 406 -30.55 14.46 7.95
CA VAL A 406 -31.57 13.89 8.83
C VAL A 406 -31.12 13.92 10.29
N LEU A 407 -29.88 13.54 10.60
CA LEU A 407 -29.32 13.60 11.95
C LEU A 407 -29.34 15.03 12.50
N GLY A 408 -28.94 16.02 11.70
CA GLY A 408 -29.01 17.43 12.08
C GLY A 408 -30.44 17.89 12.38
N ARG A 409 -31.43 17.42 11.61
CA ARG A 409 -32.84 17.76 11.81
C ARG A 409 -33.43 17.10 13.06
N VAL A 410 -33.24 15.79 13.21
CA VAL A 410 -33.84 14.99 14.31
C VAL A 410 -33.23 15.35 15.66
N SER A 411 -31.92 15.60 15.70
CA SER A 411 -31.24 16.09 16.91
C SER A 411 -31.42 17.58 17.15
N ALA A 412 -32.11 18.32 16.27
CA ALA A 412 -32.18 19.78 16.28
C ALA A 412 -30.79 20.43 16.48
N ALA A 413 -29.84 20.03 15.63
CA ALA A 413 -28.43 20.41 15.70
C ALA A 413 -27.77 20.12 17.06
N GLY A 414 -28.09 18.98 17.67
CA GLY A 414 -27.54 18.53 18.96
C GLY A 414 -28.27 19.05 20.20
N THR A 415 -29.39 19.76 20.05
CA THR A 415 -30.19 20.26 21.19
C THR A 415 -31.27 19.29 21.66
N ARG A 416 -31.54 18.23 20.90
CA ARG A 416 -32.52 17.18 21.23
C ARG A 416 -31.87 15.80 21.19
N ALA A 417 -32.15 14.98 22.21
CA ALA A 417 -31.72 13.59 22.24
C ALA A 417 -32.33 12.81 21.08
N ALA A 418 -31.53 11.92 20.47
CA ALA A 418 -31.97 11.09 19.37
C ALA A 418 -31.25 9.73 19.40
N THR A 419 -31.85 8.73 18.77
CA THR A 419 -31.28 7.39 18.60
C THR A 419 -31.09 7.09 17.12
N VAL A 420 -29.93 6.55 16.76
CA VAL A 420 -29.61 6.09 15.40
C VAL A 420 -29.46 4.58 15.44
N ASP A 421 -30.34 3.86 14.74
CA ASP A 421 -30.28 2.40 14.63
C ASP A 421 -29.67 1.99 13.29
N LEU A 422 -28.52 1.33 13.38
CA LEU A 422 -27.70 0.87 12.25
C LEU A 422 -27.71 -0.66 12.12
N ALA A 423 -28.58 -1.37 12.84
CA ALA A 423 -28.59 -2.84 12.85
C ALA A 423 -28.86 -3.47 11.48
N ALA A 424 -29.54 -2.76 10.58
CA ALA A 424 -29.89 -3.21 9.23
C ALA A 424 -28.98 -2.62 8.13
N VAL A 425 -27.86 -2.00 8.51
CA VAL A 425 -26.87 -1.45 7.57
C VAL A 425 -26.00 -2.57 7.03
N THR A 426 -25.89 -2.65 5.70
CA THR A 426 -25.06 -3.66 5.02
C THR A 426 -23.66 -3.15 4.68
N SER A 427 -23.49 -1.84 4.53
CA SER A 427 -22.21 -1.15 4.33
C SER A 427 -22.28 0.28 4.86
N LEU A 428 -21.17 0.77 5.44
CA LEU A 428 -21.08 2.09 6.06
C LEU A 428 -19.77 2.75 5.62
N CYS A 429 -19.83 3.65 4.62
CA CYS A 429 -18.63 4.31 4.13
C CYS A 429 -18.10 5.38 5.11
N SER A 430 -16.86 5.84 4.91
CA SER A 430 -16.22 6.86 5.73
C SER A 430 -17.02 8.17 5.87
N ALA A 431 -17.72 8.59 4.82
CA ALA A 431 -18.59 9.77 4.88
C ALA A 431 -19.75 9.61 5.88
N ALA A 432 -20.31 8.40 6.00
CA ALA A 432 -21.39 8.10 6.93
C ALA A 432 -20.87 8.03 8.36
N VAL A 433 -19.71 7.41 8.57
CA VAL A 433 -19.04 7.37 9.87
C VAL A 433 -18.76 8.78 10.38
N GLU A 434 -18.25 9.66 9.51
CA GLU A 434 -18.01 11.06 9.88
C GLU A 434 -19.31 11.83 10.16
N ALA A 435 -20.38 11.60 9.38
CA ALA A 435 -21.69 12.20 9.66
C ALA A 435 -22.20 11.82 11.06
N ILE A 436 -22.05 10.56 11.46
CA ILE A 436 -22.44 10.06 12.79
C ILE A 436 -21.53 10.66 13.89
N SER A 437 -20.21 10.66 13.68
CA SER A 437 -19.23 11.21 14.63
C SER A 437 -19.45 12.70 14.88
N SER A 438 -19.66 13.47 13.82
CA SER A 438 -19.92 14.90 13.87
C SER A 438 -21.23 15.22 14.59
N ALA A 439 -22.32 14.51 14.24
CA ALA A 439 -23.61 14.68 14.91
C ALA A 439 -23.54 14.36 16.40
N ARG A 440 -22.82 13.31 16.78
CA ARG A 440 -22.60 12.95 18.19
C ARG A 440 -21.78 13.99 18.94
N THR A 441 -20.74 14.53 18.31
CA THR A 441 -19.88 15.56 18.93
C THR A 441 -20.65 16.86 19.17
N GLY A 442 -21.56 17.22 18.26
CA GLY A 442 -22.49 18.35 18.44
C GLY A 442 -23.54 18.13 19.54
N ALA A 443 -23.92 16.89 19.81
CA ALA A 443 -24.98 16.51 20.76
C ALA A 443 -24.48 16.25 22.21
N ARG A 444 -23.34 16.82 22.63
CA ARG A 444 -22.80 16.62 24.00
C ARG A 444 -23.62 17.39 25.04
N GLY A 445 -24.01 16.73 26.15
CA GLY A 445 -24.73 17.35 27.27
C GLY A 445 -26.05 16.65 27.60
N GLU A 446 -27.12 17.43 27.80
CA GLU A 446 -28.46 16.95 28.19
C GLU A 446 -29.26 16.27 27.06
N ALA A 447 -28.72 16.27 25.84
CA ALA A 447 -29.40 15.81 24.62
C ALA A 447 -28.56 14.80 23.80
N PRO A 448 -28.16 13.64 24.37
CA PRO A 448 -27.21 12.73 23.74
C PRO A 448 -27.76 12.08 22.47
N LEU A 449 -26.87 11.87 21.50
CA LEU A 449 -27.10 10.99 20.35
C LEU A 449 -26.69 9.56 20.72
N GLN A 450 -27.65 8.66 20.86
CA GLN A 450 -27.41 7.24 21.07
C GLN A 450 -27.27 6.52 19.72
N ILE A 451 -26.31 5.60 19.63
CA ILE A 451 -26.03 4.82 18.42
C ILE A 451 -26.21 3.36 18.77
N VAL A 452 -26.90 2.63 17.92
CA VAL A 452 -27.26 1.22 18.09
C VAL A 452 -26.80 0.43 16.86
N ALA A 453 -26.16 -0.71 17.08
CA ALA A 453 -25.76 -1.64 16.03
C ALA A 453 -26.02 -3.10 16.47
N GLY A 454 -26.20 -4.01 15.52
CA GLY A 454 -26.33 -5.44 15.82
C GLY A 454 -24.96 -6.09 16.05
N ALA A 455 -24.86 -7.05 16.99
CA ALA A 455 -23.61 -7.75 17.28
C ALA A 455 -23.01 -8.42 16.04
N GLY A 456 -21.73 -8.15 15.75
CA GLY A 456 -21.00 -8.72 14.62
C GLY A 456 -21.39 -8.19 13.24
N THR A 457 -22.28 -7.18 13.17
CA THR A 457 -22.67 -6.54 11.91
C THR A 457 -21.55 -5.65 11.35
N THR A 458 -21.66 -5.27 10.07
CA THR A 458 -20.75 -4.30 9.44
C THR A 458 -20.71 -2.99 10.24
N ALA A 459 -21.86 -2.50 10.71
CA ALA A 459 -21.95 -1.28 11.51
C ALA A 459 -21.19 -1.41 12.85
N ASP A 460 -21.40 -2.50 13.60
CA ASP A 460 -20.68 -2.76 14.86
C ASP A 460 -19.15 -2.74 14.66
N ARG A 461 -18.67 -3.46 13.63
CA ARG A 461 -17.24 -3.52 13.31
C ARG A 461 -16.66 -2.14 12.95
N VAL A 462 -17.29 -1.43 12.01
CA VAL A 462 -16.81 -0.13 11.53
C VAL A 462 -16.85 0.92 12.64
N LEU A 463 -17.92 0.96 13.45
CA LEU A 463 -18.01 1.89 14.58
C LEU A 463 -16.99 1.58 15.67
N THR A 464 -16.73 0.29 15.93
CA THR A 464 -15.68 -0.15 16.85
C THR A 464 -14.30 0.33 16.39
N TRP A 465 -13.96 0.16 15.11
CA TRP A 465 -12.70 0.66 14.55
C TRP A 465 -12.61 2.17 14.60
N ALA A 466 -13.71 2.86 14.26
CA ALA A 466 -13.81 4.32 14.32
C ALA A 466 -13.82 4.88 15.75
N GLY A 467 -13.79 4.05 16.79
CA GLY A 467 -13.81 4.48 18.18
C GLY A 467 -15.11 5.19 18.57
N ILE A 468 -16.22 4.91 17.88
CA ILE A 468 -17.52 5.53 18.14
C ILE A 468 -18.30 4.64 19.12
N PRO A 469 -18.55 5.09 20.36
CA PRO A 469 -19.26 4.27 21.34
C PRO A 469 -20.70 4.00 20.90
N HIS A 470 -21.14 2.76 20.91
CA HIS A 470 -22.48 2.38 20.50
C HIS A 470 -22.99 1.22 21.35
N GLN A 471 -24.31 1.06 21.39
CA GLN A 471 -24.96 -0.07 22.04
C GLN A 471 -25.06 -1.22 21.04
N VAL A 472 -24.66 -2.41 21.48
CA VAL A 472 -24.74 -3.62 20.67
C VAL A 472 -25.98 -4.41 21.11
N HIS A 473 -26.95 -4.59 20.21
CA HIS A 473 -28.03 -5.54 20.44
C HIS A 473 -27.61 -6.93 20.00
N GLU A 474 -27.68 -7.90 20.91
CA GLU A 474 -27.72 -9.30 20.52
C GLU A 474 -29.02 -9.51 19.75
N SER A 475 -28.91 -9.85 18.46
CA SER A 475 -30.08 -10.23 17.67
C SER A 475 -30.78 -11.39 18.38
N GLY A 476 -32.02 -11.14 18.80
CA GLY A 476 -32.79 -12.09 19.60
C GLY A 476 -32.86 -13.46 18.94
N ARG A 477 -32.56 -14.50 19.73
CA ARG A 477 -33.40 -15.70 19.73
C ARG A 477 -34.84 -15.21 19.83
N GLU A 478 -35.59 -15.28 18.75
CA GLU A 478 -37.05 -15.18 18.84
C GLU A 478 -37.52 -16.27 19.80
N GLY A 479 -38.21 -15.82 20.86
CA GLY A 479 -38.77 -16.68 21.88
C GLY A 479 -39.84 -17.57 21.30
N ASP A 480 -39.61 -18.87 21.40
CA ASP A 480 -40.61 -19.91 21.28
C ASP A 480 -41.27 -20.05 22.67
N HIS A 481 -42.33 -19.29 22.93
CA HIS A 481 -43.25 -19.49 24.06
C HIS A 481 -44.67 -19.05 23.74
#